data_AF-A0A1L5L619-F1
#
_entry.id   AF-A0A1L5L619-F1
#
_cell.length_a   1.000
_cell.length_b   1.000
_cell.length_c   1.000
_cell.angle_alpha   90.00
_cell.angle_beta   90.00
_cell.angle_gamma   90.00
#
_symmetry.space_group_name_H-M   'P 1'
#
loop_
_entity.id
_entity.type
_entity.pdbx_description
1 polymer ?
#
loop_
_entity_poly.entity_id
_entity_poly.type
_entity_poly.pdbx_seq_one_letter_code
_entity_poly.pdbx_strand_id
1 'polypeptide(L)'
;RLIDCVDTVNEEHVEGMKEERGHEHEEEEEHEHEHGEEEHETHETLTPDEHVWTSPKNAIAIVEQIADVLGELDPEQTAVYEENEKAYVSLLEELDDEFREVVSSAKRDVLLFGDRFPFRYFADEYGLKYYAAFPGCASDTEPSAATMAFLINKAKEEQIPVILKTHIRF
;
A
#
# COMPACT_ATOMS: atom_id res chain seq x y z
N ARG A 1 11.96 -3.92 12.08
CA ARG A 1 11.23 -2.94 11.24
C ARG A 1 9.74 -3.25 11.37
N LEU A 2 8.85 -2.31 11.06
CA LEU A 2 7.39 -2.55 11.19
C LEU A 2 6.92 -3.74 10.36
N ILE A 3 7.49 -3.90 9.15
CA ILE A 3 7.23 -5.03 8.26
C ILE A 3 7.62 -6.40 8.84
N ASP A 4 8.49 -6.43 9.86
CA ASP A 4 8.89 -7.69 10.51
C ASP A 4 7.87 -8.12 11.59
N CYS A 5 6.84 -7.30 11.87
CA CYS A 5 5.83 -7.56 12.90
C CYS A 5 4.56 -8.22 12.34
N VAL A 6 4.39 -8.26 11.02
CA VAL A 6 3.15 -8.70 10.37
C VAL A 6 3.44 -9.44 9.06
N ASP A 7 2.43 -10.15 8.56
CA ASP A 7 2.48 -10.71 7.22
C ASP A 7 2.50 -9.58 6.18
N THR A 8 3.38 -9.71 5.21
CA THR A 8 3.58 -8.70 4.16
C THR A 8 3.09 -9.19 2.82
N VAL A 9 2.68 -8.24 2.00
CA VAL A 9 2.31 -8.45 0.62
C VAL A 9 3.18 -7.56 -0.27
N ASN A 10 3.48 -8.02 -1.49
CA ASN A 10 4.37 -7.28 -2.41
C ASN A 10 3.64 -6.15 -3.11
N GLU A 11 4.29 -5.02 -3.36
CA GLU A 11 3.69 -3.95 -4.16
C GLU A 11 3.00 -4.49 -5.42
N GLU A 12 1.79 -4.02 -5.68
CA GLU A 12 1.00 -4.52 -6.79
C GLU A 12 0.74 -3.43 -7.83
N HIS A 13 0.67 -3.89 -9.07
CA HIS A 13 0.30 -3.08 -10.20
C HIS A 13 -1.12 -3.45 -10.63
N VAL A 14 -2.09 -2.58 -10.36
CA VAL A 14 -3.48 -2.78 -10.82
C VAL A 14 -3.69 -2.15 -12.19
N GLU A 15 -4.72 -2.61 -12.90
CA GLU A 15 -5.04 -2.16 -14.27
C GLU A 15 -5.02 -0.62 -14.37
N GLY A 16 -4.25 -0.09 -15.33
CA GLY A 16 -4.19 1.32 -15.65
C GLY A 16 -3.26 2.17 -14.78
N MET A 17 -2.59 1.58 -13.79
CA MET A 17 -1.50 2.25 -13.07
C MET A 17 -0.31 2.54 -14.01
N LYS A 18 0.49 3.54 -13.64
CA LYS A 18 1.78 3.82 -14.29
C LYS A 18 2.89 3.07 -13.55
N GLU A 19 3.72 2.33 -14.27
CA GLU A 19 4.94 1.72 -13.71
C GLU A 19 5.98 2.81 -13.42
N GLU A 20 6.76 2.65 -12.36
CA GLU A 20 7.99 3.43 -12.22
C GLU A 20 8.95 3.03 -13.35
N ARG A 21 9.49 4.01 -14.07
CA ARG A 21 10.59 3.74 -14.99
C ARG A 21 11.79 3.30 -14.16
N GLY A 22 12.09 2.00 -14.17
CA GLY A 22 13.40 1.51 -13.77
C GLY A 22 14.47 2.29 -14.55
N HIS A 23 15.50 2.78 -13.86
CA HIS A 23 16.68 3.31 -14.52
C HIS A 23 17.38 2.16 -15.28
N GLU A 24 16.94 1.89 -16.51
CA GLU A 24 17.75 1.17 -17.47
C GLU A 24 18.95 2.06 -17.79
N HIS A 25 20.14 1.63 -17.38
CA HIS A 25 21.38 2.17 -17.89
C HIS A 25 21.46 1.82 -19.37
N GLU A 26 21.21 2.80 -20.25
CA GLU A 26 21.64 2.75 -21.64
C GLU A 26 23.18 2.68 -21.66
N GLU A 27 23.74 1.47 -21.72
CA GLU A 27 25.09 1.28 -22.25
C GLU A 27 24.96 1.07 -23.77
N GLU A 28 25.45 2.06 -24.53
CA GLU A 28 25.66 1.95 -25.97
C GLU A 28 26.72 0.87 -26.26
N GLU A 29 26.33 -0.28 -26.80
CA GLU A 29 27.26 -1.21 -27.44
C GLU A 29 26.66 -1.72 -28.76
N GLU A 30 27.28 -1.33 -29.88
CA GLU A 30 26.98 -1.79 -31.22
C GLU A 30 27.37 -3.28 -31.40
N HIS A 31 26.40 -4.20 -31.46
CA HIS A 31 26.66 -5.56 -31.95
C HIS A 31 25.48 -6.16 -32.73
N GLU A 32 25.66 -6.35 -34.04
CA GLU A 32 24.91 -7.33 -34.84
C GLU A 32 25.19 -8.74 -34.30
N HIS A 33 24.17 -9.59 -34.06
CA HIS A 33 24.17 -11.04 -34.34
C HIS A 33 22.81 -11.72 -34.03
N GLU A 34 22.60 -12.84 -34.72
CA GLU A 34 21.41 -13.68 -34.90
C GLU A 34 21.04 -14.58 -33.70
N HIS A 35 19.74 -14.81 -33.53
CA HIS A 35 19.04 -15.92 -32.86
C HIS A 35 19.39 -16.32 -31.40
N GLY A 36 18.44 -16.00 -30.52
CA GLY A 36 18.17 -16.73 -29.28
C GLY A 36 16.88 -16.18 -28.65
N GLU A 37 15.78 -16.92 -28.70
CA GLU A 37 14.62 -16.65 -27.85
C GLU A 37 15.03 -16.99 -26.41
N GLU A 38 15.70 -16.05 -25.75
CA GLU A 38 15.80 -16.06 -24.30
C GLU A 38 14.55 -15.34 -23.78
N GLU A 39 13.66 -16.13 -23.18
CA GLU A 39 12.61 -15.61 -22.31
C GLU A 39 13.31 -14.74 -21.27
N HIS A 40 13.20 -13.42 -21.42
CA HIS A 40 13.47 -12.49 -20.34
C HIS A 40 12.45 -12.81 -19.24
N GLU A 41 12.79 -13.75 -18.36
CA GLU A 41 12.28 -13.75 -17.00
C GLU A 41 12.77 -12.44 -16.39
N THR A 42 11.97 -11.38 -16.55
CA THR A 42 12.04 -10.21 -15.69
C THR A 42 11.87 -10.75 -14.28
N HIS A 43 13.01 -10.86 -13.60
CA HIS A 43 13.09 -11.11 -12.18
C HIS A 43 12.45 -9.88 -11.53
N GLU A 44 11.12 -9.83 -11.49
CA GLU A 44 10.38 -8.88 -10.67
C GLU A 44 10.86 -9.15 -9.26
N THR A 45 11.81 -8.34 -8.80
CA THR A 45 12.11 -8.22 -7.39
C THR A 45 10.84 -7.66 -6.78
N LEU A 46 9.93 -8.56 -6.39
CA LEU A 46 8.70 -8.20 -5.73
C LEU A 46 9.08 -7.50 -4.42
N THR A 47 9.08 -6.17 -4.43
CA THR A 47 9.38 -5.35 -3.26
C THR A 47 8.19 -5.44 -2.31
N PRO A 48 8.41 -5.84 -1.04
CA PRO A 48 7.34 -5.84 -0.05
C PRO A 48 6.77 -4.43 0.11
N ASP A 49 5.45 -4.31 0.06
CA ASP A 49 4.76 -3.05 0.34
C ASP A 49 4.97 -2.70 1.83
N GLU A 50 5.63 -1.56 2.07
CA GLU A 50 6.00 -1.13 3.42
C GLU A 50 4.85 -0.52 4.22
N HIS A 51 3.70 -0.21 3.59
CA HIS A 51 2.57 0.51 4.20
C HIS A 51 1.70 -0.36 5.12
N VAL A 52 2.33 -1.30 5.82
CA VAL A 52 1.69 -2.29 6.71
C VAL A 52 0.80 -1.65 7.78
N TRP A 53 1.15 -0.45 8.24
CA TRP A 53 0.45 0.26 9.32
C TRP A 53 -0.93 0.79 8.93
N THR A 54 -1.27 0.78 7.64
CA THR A 54 -2.55 1.34 7.16
C THR A 54 -3.75 0.46 7.48
N SER A 55 -3.55 -0.82 7.79
CA SER A 55 -4.57 -1.68 8.39
C SER A 55 -4.52 -1.55 9.92
N PRO A 56 -5.63 -1.19 10.60
CA PRO A 56 -5.70 -1.17 12.07
C PRO A 56 -5.30 -2.50 12.70
N LYS A 57 -5.67 -3.62 12.09
CA LYS A 57 -5.27 -4.95 12.54
C LYS A 57 -3.74 -5.14 12.55
N ASN A 58 -3.06 -4.68 11.51
CA ASN A 58 -1.60 -4.70 11.48
C ASN A 58 -1.01 -3.71 12.48
N ALA A 59 -1.62 -2.54 12.64
CA ALA A 59 -1.19 -1.54 13.61
C ALA A 59 -1.24 -2.07 15.05
N ILE A 60 -2.24 -2.89 15.40
CA ILE A 60 -2.34 -3.57 16.70
C ILE A 60 -1.11 -4.48 16.91
N ALA A 61 -0.85 -5.40 15.99
CA ALA A 61 0.30 -6.32 16.09
C ALA A 61 1.65 -5.57 16.17
N ILE A 62 1.78 -4.46 15.44
CA ILE A 62 2.95 -3.59 15.51
C ILE A 62 3.10 -2.96 16.90
N VAL A 63 2.01 -2.48 17.51
CA VAL A 63 2.02 -1.85 18.83
C VAL A 63 2.36 -2.85 19.93
N GLU A 64 1.76 -4.04 19.89
CA GLU A 64 2.06 -5.15 20.80
C GLU A 64 3.57 -5.48 20.74
N GLN A 65 4.12 -5.63 19.54
CA GLN A 65 5.54 -5.93 19.35
C GLN A 65 6.46 -4.79 19.83
N ILE A 66 6.04 -3.52 19.69
CA ILE A 66 6.77 -2.37 20.22
C ILE A 66 6.79 -2.42 21.75
N ALA A 67 5.65 -2.69 22.40
CA ALA A 67 5.55 -2.76 23.85
C ALA A 67 6.44 -3.87 24.42
N ASP A 68 6.43 -5.04 23.79
CA ASP A 68 7.29 -6.18 24.15
C ASP A 68 8.77 -5.81 24.09
N VAL A 69 9.23 -5.25 22.96
CA VAL A 69 10.65 -4.86 22.78
C VAL A 69 11.04 -3.77 23.77
N LEU A 70 10.17 -2.80 24.05
CA LEU A 70 10.43 -1.78 25.05
C LEU A 70 10.51 -2.39 26.46
N GLY A 71 9.64 -3.35 26.79
CA GLY A 71 9.67 -4.06 28.06
C GLY A 71 10.94 -4.89 28.27
N GLU A 72 11.48 -5.49 27.21
CA GLU A 72 12.77 -6.20 27.27
C GLU A 72 13.97 -5.26 27.45
N LEU A 73 13.93 -4.09 26.82
CA LEU A 73 15.01 -3.09 26.86
C LEU A 73 15.01 -2.25 28.14
N ASP A 74 13.83 -2.01 28.74
CA ASP A 74 13.66 -1.28 30.00
C ASP A 74 12.68 -2.00 30.96
N PRO A 75 13.14 -3.07 31.64
CA PRO A 75 12.30 -3.88 32.52
C PRO A 75 11.70 -3.14 33.73
N GLU A 76 12.25 -1.99 34.11
CA GLU A 76 11.71 -1.19 35.22
C GLU A 76 10.42 -0.47 34.81
N GLN A 77 10.22 -0.23 33.51
CA GLN A 77 9.07 0.47 32.94
C GLN A 77 8.06 -0.43 32.22
N THR A 78 8.24 -1.76 32.23
CA THR A 78 7.35 -2.71 31.54
C THR A 78 5.87 -2.47 31.83
N ALA A 79 5.51 -2.24 33.10
CA ALA A 79 4.12 -2.00 33.47
C ALA A 79 3.51 -0.76 32.79
N VAL A 80 4.32 0.27 32.55
CA VAL A 80 3.89 1.50 31.83
C VAL A 80 3.69 1.21 30.35
N TYR A 81 4.58 0.41 29.73
CA TYR A 81 4.43 0.04 28.33
C TYR A 81 3.18 -0.83 28.10
N GLU A 82 2.95 -1.84 28.94
CA GLU A 82 1.76 -2.69 28.87
C GLU A 82 0.46 -1.89 29.09
N GLU A 83 0.45 -0.89 29.98
CA GLU A 83 -0.72 -0.03 30.19
C GLU A 83 -1.01 0.83 28.95
N ASN A 84 0.03 1.45 28.38
CA ASN A 84 -0.10 2.27 27.18
C ASN A 84 -0.50 1.45 25.95
N GLU A 85 0.07 0.26 25.79
CA GLU A 85 -0.27 -0.71 24.75
C GLU A 85 -1.76 -1.04 24.81
N LYS A 86 -2.26 -1.52 25.95
CA LYS A 86 -3.68 -1.87 26.13
C LYS A 86 -4.60 -0.69 25.80
N ALA A 87 -4.25 0.50 26.28
CA ALA A 87 -5.02 1.70 26.02
C ALA A 87 -5.06 2.04 24.51
N TYR A 88 -3.93 1.92 23.81
CA TYR A 88 -3.83 2.25 22.39
C TYR A 88 -4.42 1.16 21.48
N VAL A 89 -4.25 -0.12 21.82
CA VAL A 89 -4.89 -1.25 21.14
C VAL A 89 -6.41 -1.11 21.20
N SER A 90 -6.98 -0.72 22.35
CA SER A 90 -8.42 -0.48 22.47
C SER A 90 -8.92 0.60 21.49
N LEU A 91 -8.13 1.66 21.24
CA LEU A 91 -8.48 2.69 20.26
C LEU A 91 -8.39 2.18 18.82
N LEU A 92 -7.45 1.29 18.53
CA LEU A 92 -7.30 0.67 17.21
C LEU A 92 -8.41 -0.35 16.92
N GLU A 93 -8.84 -1.10 17.93
CA GLU A 93 -10.00 -2.01 17.84
C GLU A 93 -11.29 -1.22 17.57
N GLU A 94 -11.51 -0.12 18.30
CA GLU A 94 -12.66 0.77 18.05
C GLU A 94 -12.61 1.35 16.62
N LEU A 95 -11.44 1.77 16.14
CA LEU A 95 -11.25 2.25 14.78
C LEU A 95 -11.50 1.16 13.72
N ASP A 96 -11.07 -0.08 13.98
CA ASP A 96 -11.33 -1.22 13.11
C ASP A 96 -12.84 -1.46 12.96
N ASP A 97 -13.56 -1.48 14.09
CA ASP A 97 -15.02 -1.65 14.10
C ASP A 97 -15.74 -0.53 13.35
N GLU A 98 -15.34 0.73 13.55
CA GLU A 98 -15.88 1.87 12.81
C GLU A 98 -15.67 1.73 11.29
N PHE A 99 -14.48 1.30 10.85
CA PHE A 99 -14.22 1.05 9.44
C PHE A 99 -15.06 -0.10 8.89
N ARG A 100 -15.23 -1.21 9.63
CA ARG A 100 -16.10 -2.32 9.22
C ARG A 100 -17.56 -1.89 9.10
N GLU A 101 -18.05 -1.05 10.00
CA GLU A 101 -19.41 -0.51 9.94
C GLU A 101 -19.60 0.38 8.70
N VAL A 102 -18.67 1.29 8.44
CA VAL A 102 -18.72 2.18 7.27
C VAL A 102 -18.68 1.37 5.98
N VAL A 103 -17.78 0.39 5.87
CA VAL A 103 -17.64 -0.42 4.65
C VAL A 103 -18.84 -1.34 4.43
N SER A 104 -19.34 -2.00 5.47
CA SER A 104 -20.51 -2.90 5.36
C SER A 104 -21.81 -2.16 5.00
N SER A 105 -21.94 -0.89 5.38
CA SER A 105 -23.07 -0.03 5.03
C SER A 105 -22.88 0.75 3.72
N ALA A 106 -21.69 0.70 3.12
CA ALA A 106 -21.37 1.44 1.91
C ALA A 106 -22.15 0.92 0.70
N LYS A 107 -22.62 1.84 -0.14
CA LYS A 107 -23.24 1.50 -1.43
C LYS A 107 -22.23 1.12 -2.51
N ARG A 108 -20.94 1.33 -2.24
CA ARG A 108 -19.83 1.15 -3.17
C ARG A 108 -18.59 0.72 -2.39
N ASP A 109 -17.90 -0.26 -2.93
CA ASP A 109 -16.68 -0.88 -2.43
C ASP A 109 -15.43 -0.53 -3.26
N VAL A 110 -15.58 0.26 -4.33
CA VAL A 110 -14.49 0.69 -5.22
C VAL A 110 -14.00 2.08 -4.85
N LEU A 111 -12.69 2.26 -4.69
CA LEU A 111 -12.01 3.54 -4.52
C LEU A 111 -11.30 3.96 -5.82
N LEU A 112 -11.18 5.27 -6.07
CA LEU A 112 -10.43 5.78 -7.22
C LEU A 112 -9.52 6.90 -6.78
N PHE A 113 -8.22 6.67 -6.92
CA PHE A 113 -7.14 7.60 -6.58
C PHE A 113 -6.50 8.16 -7.84
N GLY A 114 -6.48 9.48 -7.96
CA GLY A 114 -5.69 10.18 -8.98
C GLY A 114 -4.21 10.33 -8.62
N ASP A 115 -3.74 9.56 -7.63
CA ASP A 115 -2.41 9.66 -7.01
C ASP A 115 -1.95 8.25 -6.61
N ARG A 116 -0.86 8.16 -5.85
CA ARG A 116 -0.34 6.92 -5.24
C ARG A 116 -1.33 6.34 -4.24
N PHE A 117 -1.28 5.02 -4.10
CA PHE A 117 -2.15 4.26 -3.21
C PHE A 117 -1.36 3.49 -2.14
N PRO A 118 -1.00 4.14 -1.01
CA PRO A 118 -0.32 3.48 0.11
C PRO A 118 -1.31 2.74 1.05
N PHE A 119 -2.49 2.34 0.56
CA PHE A 119 -3.58 1.83 1.40
C PHE A 119 -3.95 0.38 1.04
N ARG A 120 -3.00 -0.40 0.52
CA ARG A 120 -3.26 -1.76 0.08
C ARG A 120 -3.73 -2.68 1.22
N TYR A 121 -3.01 -2.70 2.33
CA TYR A 121 -3.40 -3.49 3.51
C TYR A 121 -4.78 -3.09 4.04
N PHE A 122 -5.14 -1.81 3.98
CA PHE A 122 -6.48 -1.33 4.30
C PHE A 122 -7.51 -1.87 3.30
N ALA A 123 -7.25 -1.79 2.01
CA ALA A 123 -8.16 -2.29 0.98
C ALA A 123 -8.39 -3.80 1.12
N ASP A 124 -7.34 -4.57 1.34
CA ASP A 124 -7.41 -6.02 1.52
C ASP A 124 -8.18 -6.41 2.79
N GLU A 125 -7.90 -5.75 3.94
CA GLU A 125 -8.56 -6.04 5.22
C GLU A 125 -10.07 -5.80 5.18
N TYR A 126 -10.52 -4.78 4.44
CA TYR A 126 -11.92 -4.41 4.33
C TYR A 126 -12.60 -4.86 3.02
N GLY A 127 -11.89 -5.60 2.15
CA GLY A 127 -12.44 -6.11 0.89
C GLY A 127 -12.80 -5.01 -0.12
N LEU A 128 -12.09 -3.89 -0.10
CA LEU A 128 -12.28 -2.77 -1.01
C LEU A 128 -11.47 -2.98 -2.28
N LYS A 129 -12.05 -2.61 -3.41
CA LYS A 129 -11.35 -2.53 -4.70
C LYS A 129 -10.83 -1.13 -4.90
N TYR A 130 -9.80 -0.97 -5.72
CA TYR A 130 -9.31 0.36 -6.03
C TYR A 130 -8.69 0.47 -7.42
N TYR A 131 -8.70 1.69 -7.94
CA TYR A 131 -7.90 2.12 -9.08
C TYR A 131 -7.02 3.27 -8.62
N ALA A 132 -5.76 3.29 -9.03
CA ALA A 132 -4.83 4.37 -8.70
C ALA A 132 -4.00 4.80 -9.91
N ALA A 133 -3.42 5.99 -9.84
CA ALA A 133 -2.50 6.48 -10.87
C ALA A 133 -1.13 5.80 -10.77
N PHE A 134 -0.71 5.47 -9.55
CA PHE A 134 0.62 4.93 -9.25
C PHE A 134 0.54 3.87 -8.14
N PRO A 135 1.52 2.95 -8.07
CA PRO A 135 1.70 2.12 -6.89
C PRO A 135 2.08 2.96 -5.66
N GLY A 136 2.05 2.35 -4.47
CA GLY A 136 2.23 3.03 -3.18
C GLY A 136 3.54 3.81 -3.07
N CYS A 137 4.66 3.20 -3.43
CA CYS A 137 6.01 3.76 -3.27
C CYS A 137 6.50 4.62 -4.46
N ALA A 138 5.67 4.86 -5.48
CA ALA A 138 6.13 5.60 -6.66
C ALA A 138 6.67 6.99 -6.30
N SER A 139 7.76 7.41 -6.93
CA SER A 139 8.36 8.74 -6.81
C SER A 139 7.74 9.75 -7.78
N ASP A 140 7.16 9.26 -8.87
CA ASP A 140 6.47 10.06 -9.87
C ASP A 140 5.26 10.80 -9.29
N THR A 141 4.99 11.98 -9.85
CA THR A 141 3.88 12.85 -9.46
C THR A 141 2.90 13.12 -10.60
N GLU A 142 3.30 12.85 -11.85
CA GLU A 142 2.46 13.02 -13.04
C GLU A 142 2.19 11.69 -13.75
N PRO A 143 0.91 11.26 -13.82
CA PRO A 143 0.53 10.03 -14.50
C PRO A 143 0.70 10.17 -16.01
N SER A 144 0.86 9.04 -16.69
CA SER A 144 0.87 9.03 -18.15
C SER A 144 -0.50 9.49 -18.70
N ALA A 145 -0.51 10.02 -19.94
CA ALA A 145 -1.77 10.35 -20.61
C ALA A 145 -2.71 9.14 -20.74
N ALA A 146 -2.15 7.93 -20.91
CA ALA A 146 -2.89 6.69 -20.96
C ALA A 146 -3.55 6.36 -19.60
N THR A 147 -2.79 6.45 -18.50
CA THR A 147 -3.29 6.28 -17.12
C THR A 147 -4.41 7.29 -16.81
N MET A 148 -4.24 8.57 -17.17
CA MET A 148 -5.30 9.56 -16.98
C MET A 148 -6.57 9.21 -17.77
N ALA A 149 -6.43 8.85 -19.05
CA ALA A 149 -7.57 8.46 -19.88
C ALA A 149 -8.29 7.23 -19.31
N PHE A 150 -7.53 6.25 -18.83
CA PHE A 150 -8.06 5.06 -18.17
C PHE A 150 -8.88 5.41 -16.93
N LEU A 151 -8.31 6.18 -15.99
CA LEU A 151 -9.00 6.56 -14.76
C LEU A 151 -10.28 7.37 -15.03
N ILE A 152 -10.24 8.28 -16.02
CA ILE A 152 -11.42 9.04 -16.45
C ILE A 152 -12.52 8.11 -17.00
N ASN A 153 -12.15 7.09 -17.78
CA ASN A 153 -13.12 6.14 -18.33
C ASN A 153 -13.71 5.25 -17.24
N LYS A 154 -12.88 4.67 -16.36
CA LYS A 154 -13.36 3.89 -15.20
C LYS A 154 -14.29 4.71 -14.31
N ALA A 155 -13.95 5.97 -14.03
CA ALA A 155 -14.82 6.85 -13.26
C ALA A 155 -16.20 7.04 -13.90
N LYS A 156 -16.28 7.15 -15.23
CA LYS A 156 -17.55 7.27 -15.96
C LYS A 156 -18.32 5.96 -16.03
N GLU A 157 -17.64 4.86 -16.34
CA GLU A 157 -18.22 3.52 -16.50
C GLU A 157 -18.84 3.02 -15.20
N GLU A 158 -18.11 3.16 -14.08
CA GLU A 158 -18.56 2.75 -12.75
C GLU A 158 -19.32 3.85 -12.00
N GLN A 159 -19.55 5.00 -12.64
CA GLN A 159 -20.27 6.15 -12.09
C GLN A 159 -19.68 6.62 -10.74
N ILE A 160 -18.35 6.61 -10.63
CA ILE A 160 -17.63 7.01 -9.42
C ILE A 160 -17.72 8.54 -9.28
N PRO A 161 -18.36 9.06 -8.22
CA PRO A 161 -18.65 10.50 -8.11
C PRO A 161 -17.48 11.32 -7.57
N VAL A 162 -16.45 10.66 -7.03
CA VAL A 162 -15.34 11.29 -6.31
C VAL A 162 -14.03 10.62 -6.70
N ILE A 163 -13.04 11.45 -7.02
CA ILE A 163 -11.65 11.03 -7.22
C ILE A 163 -10.85 11.51 -6.01
N LEU A 164 -10.13 10.60 -5.37
CA LEU A 164 -9.33 10.87 -4.17
C LEU A 164 -7.88 11.21 -4.55
N LYS A 165 -7.23 11.95 -3.66
CA LYS A 165 -5.81 12.29 -3.74
C LYS A 165 -5.17 12.01 -2.39
N THR A 166 -3.94 11.48 -2.41
CA THR A 166 -3.15 11.26 -1.21
C THR A 166 -2.38 12.54 -0.84
N HIS A 167 -2.34 12.90 0.45
CA HIS A 167 -1.51 13.99 0.94
C HIS A 167 -0.73 13.50 2.15
N ILE A 168 0.57 13.23 1.96
CA ILE A 168 1.48 12.87 3.04
C ILE A 168 2.22 14.15 3.45
N ARG A 169 2.12 14.55 4.73
CA ARG A 169 2.97 15.59 5.31
C ARG A 169 4.02 14.90 6.15
N PHE A 170 5.28 14.99 5.73
CA PHE A 170 6.45 14.70 6.56
C PHE A 170 6.82 15.95 7.38
#